data_AF-A0A9E5R2L0-F1
#
_entry.id   AF-A0A9E5R2L0-F1
#
_cell.length_a   1.000
_cell.length_b   1.000
_cell.length_c   1.000
_cell.angle_alpha   90.00
_cell.angle_beta   90.00
_cell.angle_gamma   90.00
#
_symmetry.space_group_name_H-M   'P 1'
#
loop_
_entity.id
_entity.type
_entity.pdbx_description
1 polymer ?
#
loop_
_entity_poly.entity_id
_entity_poly.type
_entity_poly.pdbx_seq_one_letter_code
_entity_poly.pdbx_strand_id
1 'polypeptide(L)'
;MEKILNTLTFRDILKGLTPEKMQNVGFMQVIPLTSPEADMRFVSPLEGEFATVAYGEMVFTNPTGHWMLVPLHTGYITPQKAQDHALPHLGW
;
A
#
# COMPACT_ATOMS: atom_id res chain seq x y z
N MET A 1 -7.05 -28.10 -34.22
CA MET A 1 -7.57 -26.98 -33.41
C MET A 1 -6.36 -26.16 -32.98
N GLU A 2 -6.06 -25.11 -33.74
CA GLU A 2 -4.86 -24.29 -33.57
C GLU A 2 -5.07 -23.34 -32.38
N LYS A 3 -4.20 -23.41 -31.36
CA LYS A 3 -4.21 -22.43 -30.26
C LYS A 3 -3.72 -21.11 -30.82
N ILE A 4 -4.63 -20.15 -31.01
CA ILE A 4 -4.26 -18.76 -31.23
C ILE A 4 -3.57 -18.27 -29.95
N LEU A 5 -2.25 -18.29 -29.95
CA LEU A 5 -1.44 -17.53 -29.01
C LEU A 5 -1.66 -16.06 -29.40
N ASN A 6 -2.59 -15.39 -28.72
CA ASN A 6 -2.72 -13.94 -28.83
C ASN A 6 -1.42 -13.32 -28.32
N THR A 7 -0.55 -12.92 -29.24
CA THR A 7 0.71 -12.25 -28.94
C THR A 7 0.38 -10.87 -28.39
N LEU A 8 0.32 -10.75 -27.07
CA LEU A 8 0.11 -9.48 -26.38
C LEU A 8 1.30 -8.56 -26.69
N THR A 9 1.06 -7.41 -27.33
CA THR A 9 2.13 -6.46 -27.64
C THR A 9 2.34 -5.49 -26.48
N PHE A 10 3.52 -4.87 -26.39
CA PHE A 10 3.77 -3.79 -25.43
C PHE A 10 2.77 -2.64 -25.58
N ARG A 11 2.33 -2.35 -26.81
CA ARG A 11 1.33 -1.32 -27.06
C ARG A 11 -0.02 -1.68 -26.41
N ASP A 12 -0.38 -2.95 -26.42
CA ASP A 12 -1.61 -3.43 -25.79
C ASP A 12 -1.53 -3.35 -24.27
N ILE A 13 -0.35 -3.67 -23.69
CA ILE A 13 -0.10 -3.57 -22.24
C ILE A 13 -0.16 -2.11 -21.77
N LEU A 14 0.40 -1.18 -22.56
CA LEU A 14 0.49 0.23 -22.20
C LEU A 14 -0.77 1.04 -22.54
N LYS A 15 -1.75 0.42 -23.19
CA LYS A 15 -2.97 1.09 -23.63
C LYS A 15 -3.76 1.61 -22.42
N GLY A 16 -4.08 2.91 -22.43
CA GLY A 16 -4.85 3.54 -21.36
C GLY A 16 -4.03 3.95 -20.13
N LEU A 17 -2.72 3.65 -20.11
CA LEU A 17 -1.83 4.09 -19.04
C LEU A 17 -1.32 5.51 -19.27
N THR A 18 -1.24 6.29 -18.20
CA THR A 18 -0.69 7.65 -18.16
C THR A 18 0.59 7.64 -17.33
N PRO A 19 1.70 8.22 -17.84
CA PRO A 19 2.92 8.33 -17.04
C PRO A 19 2.79 9.41 -15.97
N GLU A 20 3.25 9.07 -14.76
CA GLU A 20 3.35 9.98 -13.62
C GLU A 20 4.74 10.64 -13.56
N LYS A 21 4.97 11.41 -12.48
CA LYS A 21 6.30 11.96 -12.19
C LYS A 21 7.31 10.85 -11.93
N MET A 22 8.55 11.07 -12.39
CA MET A 22 9.68 10.19 -12.07
C MET A 22 9.91 10.12 -10.56
N GLN A 23 10.09 8.91 -10.06
CA GLN A 23 10.33 8.60 -8.65
C GLN A 23 11.67 7.89 -8.48
N ASN A 24 12.30 8.10 -7.32
CA ASN A 24 13.51 7.39 -6.93
C ASN A 24 13.16 6.26 -5.97
N VAL A 25 13.63 5.05 -6.26
CA VAL A 25 13.50 3.86 -5.42
C VAL A 25 14.90 3.33 -5.13
N GLY A 26 15.54 3.88 -4.11
CA GLY A 26 16.95 3.62 -3.81
C GLY A 26 17.86 4.07 -4.95
N PHE A 27 18.54 3.12 -5.60
CA PHE A 27 19.42 3.37 -6.75
C PHE A 27 18.71 3.32 -8.11
N MET A 28 17.39 3.09 -8.14
CA MET A 28 16.60 2.98 -9.36
C MET A 28 15.74 4.22 -9.58
N GLN A 29 15.63 4.67 -10.83
CA GLN A 29 14.62 5.64 -11.24
C GLN A 29 13.47 4.93 -11.94
N VAL A 30 12.24 5.23 -11.54
CA VAL A 30 11.03 4.65 -12.09
C VAL A 30 10.06 5.74 -12.51
N ILE A 31 9.32 5.52 -13.59
CA ILE A 31 8.18 6.36 -13.99
C ILE A 31 6.94 5.49 -13.80
N PRO A 32 6.10 5.75 -12.78
CA PRO A 32 4.87 5.00 -12.59
C PRO A 32 3.94 5.21 -13.78
N LEU A 33 3.28 4.14 -14.20
CA LEU A 33 2.23 4.18 -15.21
C LEU A 33 0.89 3.92 -14.53
N THR A 34 -0.02 4.89 -14.54
CA THR A 34 -1.30 4.84 -13.86
C THR A 34 -2.44 4.67 -14.86
N SER A 35 -3.47 3.91 -14.50
CA SER A 35 -4.74 3.86 -15.23
C SER A 35 -5.80 4.61 -14.43
N PRO A 36 -6.76 5.31 -15.07
CA PRO A 36 -7.96 5.78 -14.38
C PRO A 36 -8.84 4.63 -13.88
N GLU A 37 -8.62 3.41 -14.36
CA GLU A 37 -9.31 2.22 -13.89
C GLU A 37 -8.76 1.85 -12.51
N ALA A 38 -9.57 2.06 -11.48
CA ALA A 38 -9.26 1.61 -10.13
C ALA A 38 -9.30 0.07 -10.09
N ASP A 39 -8.20 -0.55 -9.68
CA ASP A 39 -8.18 -1.98 -9.39
C ASP A 39 -8.93 -2.25 -8.08
N MET A 40 -10.23 -2.49 -8.19
CA MET A 40 -11.11 -2.77 -7.06
C MET A 40 -10.81 -4.12 -6.38
N ARG A 41 -9.81 -4.88 -6.81
CA ARG A 41 -9.40 -6.12 -6.11
C ARG A 41 -8.69 -5.80 -4.80
N PHE A 42 -8.06 -4.63 -4.70
CA PHE A 42 -7.29 -4.22 -3.55
C PHE A 42 -7.81 -2.91 -2.97
N VAL A 43 -7.85 -2.83 -1.65
CA VAL A 43 -8.19 -1.61 -0.93
C VAL A 43 -6.92 -0.77 -0.71
N SER A 44 -7.05 0.55 -0.76
CA SER A 44 -5.94 1.44 -0.43
C SER A 44 -5.53 1.23 1.02
N PRO A 45 -4.23 1.19 1.35
CA PRO A 45 -3.80 1.19 2.75
C PRO A 45 -4.32 2.39 3.54
N LEU A 46 -4.70 3.49 2.88
CA LEU A 46 -5.30 4.66 3.54
C LEU A 46 -6.73 4.44 4.03
N GLU A 47 -7.42 3.42 3.51
CA GLU A 47 -8.79 3.06 3.90
C GLU A 47 -8.80 1.96 4.98
N GLY A 48 -7.62 1.44 5.35
CA GLY A 48 -7.44 0.53 6.48
C GLY A 48 -7.43 1.28 7.81
N GLU A 49 -7.82 0.60 8.87
CA GLU A 49 -7.69 1.10 10.24
C GLU A 49 -6.48 0.45 10.91
N PHE A 50 -5.67 1.28 11.56
CA PHE A 50 -4.42 0.84 12.22
C PHE A 50 -4.45 1.24 13.69
N ALA A 51 -4.22 0.26 14.55
CA ALA A 51 -4.23 0.45 16.01
C ALA A 51 -3.08 -0.29 16.68
N THR A 52 -2.85 0.03 17.95
CA THR A 52 -1.97 -0.72 18.84
C THR A 52 -2.81 -1.25 20.01
N VAL A 53 -2.69 -2.55 20.31
CA VAL A 53 -3.44 -3.20 21.41
C VAL A 53 -2.57 -3.49 22.64
N ALA A 54 -1.24 -3.45 22.49
CA ALA A 54 -0.28 -3.64 23.56
C ALA A 54 1.09 -3.05 23.18
N TYR A 55 2.12 -3.34 23.98
CA TYR A 55 3.49 -2.92 23.68
C TYR A 55 4.03 -3.65 22.44
N GLY A 56 4.19 -2.91 21.34
CA GLY A 56 4.79 -3.43 20.11
C GLY A 56 3.86 -4.28 19.23
N GLU A 57 2.58 -4.46 19.62
CA GLU A 57 1.60 -5.16 18.81
C GLU A 57 0.77 -4.18 17.97
N MET A 58 0.79 -4.42 16.65
CA MET A 58 0.05 -3.70 15.64
C MET A 58 -1.22 -4.49 15.26
N VAL A 59 -2.37 -3.82 15.21
CA VAL A 59 -3.62 -4.37 14.69
C VAL A 59 -3.98 -3.64 13.41
N PHE A 60 -4.32 -4.44 12.40
CA PHE A 60 -4.74 -4.01 11.09
C PHE A 60 -6.17 -4.48 10.87
N THR A 61 -7.10 -3.55 10.71
CA THR A 61 -8.48 -3.86 10.36
C THR A 61 -8.73 -3.40 8.94
N ASN A 62 -9.24 -4.31 8.11
CA ASN A 62 -9.73 -3.98 6.79
C ASN A 62 -11.27 -3.88 6.85
N PRO A 63 -11.85 -2.66 6.81
CA PRO A 63 -13.29 -2.48 6.87
C PRO A 63 -14.01 -2.87 5.56
N THR A 64 -13.26 -3.24 4.51
CA THR A 64 -13.79 -3.56 3.19
C THR A 64 -13.80 -5.05 2.91
N GLY A 65 -14.54 -5.47 1.87
CA GLY A 65 -14.54 -6.84 1.36
C GLY A 65 -13.39 -7.17 0.38
N HIS A 66 -12.47 -6.24 0.14
CA HIS A 66 -11.37 -6.37 -0.83
C HIS A 66 -10.06 -6.72 -0.13
N TRP A 67 -9.04 -7.17 -0.87
CA TRP A 67 -7.75 -7.50 -0.25
C TRP A 67 -6.99 -6.23 0.14
N MET A 68 -6.49 -6.13 1.38
CA MET A 68 -5.61 -5.03 1.78
C MET A 68 -4.16 -5.43 1.61
N LEU A 69 -3.41 -4.64 0.84
CA LEU A 69 -1.97 -4.80 0.71
C LEU A 69 -1.28 -3.98 1.81
N VAL A 70 -0.56 -4.67 2.70
CA VAL A 70 0.26 -4.04 3.74
C VAL A 70 1.72 -4.11 3.29
N PRO A 71 2.35 -3.00 2.87
CA PRO A 71 3.72 -3.06 2.38
C PRO A 71 4.68 -3.43 3.52
N LEU A 72 5.65 -4.28 3.20
CA LEU A 72 6.71 -4.62 4.13
C LEU A 72 7.56 -3.38 4.41
N HIS A 73 8.00 -3.22 5.66
CA HIS A 73 8.81 -2.08 6.13
C HIS A 73 8.12 -0.71 6.17
N THR A 74 6.80 -0.65 5.98
CA THR A 74 6.05 0.59 6.25
C THR A 74 6.00 0.84 7.76
N GLY A 75 6.45 2.02 8.18
CA GLY A 75 6.27 2.52 9.54
C GLY A 75 4.86 3.10 9.71
N TYR A 76 4.13 2.62 10.71
CA TYR A 76 2.81 3.13 11.08
C TYR A 76 2.92 3.91 12.39
N ILE A 77 2.39 5.14 12.40
CA ILE A 77 2.35 5.99 13.59
C ILE A 77 0.91 6.02 14.07
N THR A 78 0.65 5.45 15.25
CA THR A 78 -0.68 5.47 15.88
C THR A 78 -0.68 6.40 17.08
N PRO A 79 -1.79 7.11 17.38
CA PRO A 79 -1.89 7.95 18.57
C PRO A 79 -1.55 7.20 19.86
N GLN A 80 -0.69 7.83 20.67
CA GLN A 80 -0.12 7.39 21.94
C GLN A 80 -1.18 6.86 22.92
N LYS A 81 -1.40 5.54 22.98
CA LYS A 81 -1.94 4.89 24.19
C LYS A 81 -1.12 3.67 24.60
N ALA A 82 -0.57 2.93 23.64
CA ALA A 82 0.27 1.76 23.92
C ALA A 82 1.65 2.10 24.51
N GLN A 83 2.14 3.35 24.37
CA GLN A 83 3.44 3.79 24.91
C GLN A 83 3.34 4.62 26.19
N ASP A 84 2.13 4.88 26.71
CA ASP A 84 1.95 5.72 27.90
C ASP A 84 2.60 5.11 29.15
N HIS A 85 2.82 3.79 29.17
CA HIS A 85 3.56 3.12 30.26
C HIS A 85 5.09 3.25 30.14
N ALA A 86 5.62 3.48 28.94
CA ALA A 86 7.06 3.58 28.66
C ALA A 86 7.58 5.02 28.74
N LEU A 87 6.68 6.00 28.74
CA LEU A 87 6.96 7.34 29.22
C LEU A 87 6.94 7.27 30.75
N PRO A 88 8.08 7.41 31.45
CA PRO A 88 7.99 7.69 32.88
C PRO A 88 7.15 8.97 32.98
N HIS A 89 5.97 8.85 33.59
CA HIS A 89 5.12 9.94 34.04
C HIS A 89 6.01 11.16 34.23
N LEU A 90 5.95 12.13 33.31
CA LEU A 90 6.81 13.30 33.33
C LEU A 90 6.67 13.89 34.72
N GLY A 91 7.70 13.64 35.52
CA GLY A 91 7.78 14.13 36.88
C GLY A 91 7.91 15.63 36.76
N TRP A 92 6.90 16.29 37.30
CA TRP A 92 6.80 17.69 37.75
C TRP A 92 5.94 18.58 36.84
#